data_AF-N6UKP6-F1
#
_entry.id   AF-N6UKP6-F1
#
_cell.length_a   1.000
_cell.length_b   1.000
_cell.length_c   1.000
_cell.angle_alpha   90.00
_cell.angle_beta   90.00
_cell.angle_gamma   90.00
#
_symmetry.space_group_name_H-M   'P 1'
#
loop_
_entity.id
_entity.type
_entity.pdbx_description
1 polymer ?
#
loop_
_entity_poly.entity_id
_entity_poly.type
_entity_poly.pdbx_seq_one_letter_code
_entity_poly.pdbx_strand_id
1 'polypeptide(L)'
;MVEILQVGVGVYATNGKLVMNMGKIEFTSGAGNGYGVGVGVSGMASVELMRTEIVGDGKGGSKGVYISGGAVMLSGVNISKVEKGVSVSKGTLKMKGNSTIIFTGDYGVKVRSGGNALFYGVSITGSGDKSTGVVMDGKMLMMSDVRISGVGMGVDATKGNLVMHKGSVEFKGNYGVTMSGGQALFYGVSITGSGDKSTGMYVGSSGKAIL
;
A
#
# COMPACT_ATOMS: atom_id res chain seq x y z
N MET A 1 16.01 1.28 -20.79
CA MET A 1 14.78 0.68 -20.25
C MET A 1 15.09 -0.77 -19.96
N VAL A 2 14.69 -1.30 -18.79
CA VAL A 2 14.90 -2.71 -18.41
C VAL A 2 13.54 -3.39 -18.27
N GLU A 3 13.41 -4.58 -18.82
CA GLU A 3 12.22 -5.42 -18.69
C GLU A 3 12.57 -6.74 -18.01
N ILE A 4 11.77 -7.11 -17.01
CA ILE A 4 11.84 -8.39 -16.31
C ILE A 4 10.48 -9.03 -16.50
N LEU A 5 10.42 -10.16 -17.20
CA LEU A 5 9.15 -10.76 -17.63
C LEU A 5 9.09 -12.24 -17.26
N GLN A 6 7.88 -12.74 -16.98
CA GLN A 6 7.59 -14.16 -16.78
C GLN A 6 8.36 -14.83 -15.63
N VAL A 7 8.67 -14.09 -14.57
CA VAL A 7 9.38 -14.59 -13.39
C VAL A 7 8.45 -14.79 -12.20
N GLY A 8 8.83 -15.59 -11.20
CA GLY A 8 8.09 -15.66 -9.93
C GLY A 8 8.39 -14.47 -9.00
N VAL A 9 9.63 -13.99 -9.04
CA VAL A 9 10.09 -12.80 -8.32
C VAL A 9 10.75 -11.85 -9.31
N GLY A 10 10.21 -10.64 -9.44
CA GLY A 10 10.74 -9.62 -10.34
C GLY A 10 12.12 -9.14 -9.94
N VAL A 11 12.21 -8.58 -8.74
CA VAL A 11 13.44 -8.07 -8.15
C VAL A 11 13.51 -8.49 -6.69
N TYR A 12 14.67 -8.90 -6.22
CA TYR A 12 14.93 -9.11 -4.80
C TYR A 12 16.26 -8.48 -4.37
N ALA A 13 16.21 -7.52 -3.46
CA ALA A 13 17.39 -6.83 -2.93
C ALA A 13 17.54 -7.04 -1.41
N THR A 14 18.74 -7.42 -0.97
CA THR A 14 19.05 -7.72 0.45
C THR A 14 19.97 -6.68 1.08
N ASN A 15 21.13 -6.39 0.47
CA ASN A 15 22.09 -5.41 1.01
C ASN A 15 22.65 -4.46 -0.07
N GLY A 16 22.28 -4.68 -1.33
CA GLY A 16 22.76 -3.89 -2.46
C GLY A 16 21.94 -2.63 -2.69
N LYS A 17 22.44 -1.79 -3.60
CA LYS A 17 21.71 -0.64 -4.16
C LYS A 17 21.16 -1.02 -5.53
N LEU A 18 19.86 -0.83 -5.73
CA LEU A 18 19.21 -0.91 -7.03
C LEU A 18 18.64 0.46 -7.39
N VAL A 19 18.93 0.91 -8.61
CA VAL A 19 18.26 2.06 -9.21
C VAL A 19 17.73 1.62 -10.56
N MET A 20 16.43 1.79 -10.79
CA MET A 20 15.79 1.55 -12.07
C MET A 20 15.00 2.79 -12.47
N ASN A 21 15.23 3.27 -13.69
CA ASN A 21 14.48 4.37 -14.28
C ASN A 21 13.88 3.90 -15.61
N MET A 22 12.56 3.95 -15.70
CA MET A 22 11.76 3.46 -16.83
C MET A 22 12.00 1.96 -17.09
N GLY A 23 11.07 1.13 -16.60
CA GLY A 23 11.14 -0.30 -16.78
C GLY A 23 9.82 -1.00 -16.50
N LYS A 24 9.78 -2.29 -16.80
CA LYS A 24 8.62 -3.14 -16.57
C LYS A 24 9.04 -4.39 -15.81
N ILE A 25 8.29 -4.74 -14.78
CA ILE A 25 8.46 -5.94 -13.98
C ILE A 25 7.14 -6.71 -14.04
N GLU A 26 7.14 -7.82 -14.77
CA GLU A 26 6.00 -8.72 -14.89
C GLU A 26 6.33 -10.05 -14.21
N PHE A 27 5.50 -10.42 -13.22
CA PHE A 27 5.72 -11.59 -12.39
C PHE A 27 4.45 -12.42 -12.24
N THR A 28 4.62 -13.71 -11.96
CA THR A 28 3.54 -14.69 -11.82
C THR A 28 3.49 -15.24 -10.40
N SER A 29 2.32 -15.69 -9.94
CA SER A 29 2.17 -16.32 -8.63
C SER A 29 2.76 -17.74 -8.55
N GLY A 30 3.29 -18.28 -9.67
CA GLY A 30 3.79 -19.64 -9.82
C GLY A 30 2.68 -20.70 -9.79
N ALA A 31 2.93 -21.87 -10.40
CA ALA A 31 2.10 -23.06 -10.19
C ALA A 31 2.55 -23.74 -8.89
N GLY A 32 1.94 -23.36 -7.76
CA GLY A 32 2.20 -23.94 -6.43
C GLY A 32 2.52 -22.90 -5.36
N ASN A 33 1.78 -22.97 -4.25
CA ASN A 33 1.93 -22.22 -2.99
C ASN A 33 2.00 -20.68 -3.01
N GLY A 34 1.76 -20.00 -4.14
CA GLY A 34 1.07 -18.70 -4.15
C GLY A 34 1.77 -17.50 -3.50
N TYR A 35 3.01 -17.19 -3.86
CA TYR A 35 3.68 -15.95 -3.42
C TYR A 35 4.52 -15.32 -4.53
N GLY A 36 3.89 -14.87 -5.61
CA GLY A 36 4.55 -14.00 -6.59
C GLY A 36 4.91 -12.64 -5.97
N VAL A 37 6.12 -12.13 -6.21
CA VAL A 37 6.55 -10.82 -5.71
C VAL A 37 7.17 -9.98 -6.82
N GLY A 38 6.60 -8.80 -7.08
CA GLY A 38 7.20 -7.86 -8.04
C GLY A 38 8.55 -7.35 -7.55
N VAL A 39 8.56 -6.73 -6.36
CA VAL A 39 9.78 -6.19 -5.74
C VAL A 39 9.86 -6.59 -4.28
N GLY A 40 10.84 -7.42 -3.95
CA GLY A 40 11.21 -7.79 -2.58
C GLY A 40 12.43 -7.01 -2.10
N VAL A 41 12.33 -6.44 -0.90
CA VAL A 41 13.45 -5.72 -0.27
C VAL A 41 13.59 -6.17 1.17
N SER A 42 14.82 -6.50 1.57
CA SER A 42 15.15 -6.94 2.93
C SER A 42 16.52 -6.38 3.34
N GLY A 43 17.04 -6.78 4.51
CA GLY A 43 18.36 -6.38 5.01
C GLY A 43 18.58 -4.86 5.03
N MET A 44 19.72 -4.42 4.51
CA MET A 44 20.11 -3.01 4.40
C MET A 44 19.99 -2.46 2.97
N ALA A 45 19.24 -3.13 2.09
CA ALA A 45 19.13 -2.72 0.69
C ALA A 45 18.57 -1.29 0.52
N SER A 46 19.01 -0.65 -0.56
CA SER A 46 18.49 0.63 -1.03
C SER A 46 17.92 0.45 -2.43
N VAL A 47 16.61 0.64 -2.60
CA VAL A 47 15.94 0.45 -3.89
C VAL A 47 15.25 1.75 -4.31
N GLU A 48 15.57 2.23 -5.50
CA GLU A 48 14.91 3.37 -6.12
C GLU A 48 14.34 2.98 -7.48
N LEU A 49 13.02 3.01 -7.61
CA LEU A 49 12.31 2.78 -8.87
C LEU A 49 11.62 4.06 -9.31
N MET A 50 11.87 4.46 -10.55
CA MET A 50 11.31 5.65 -11.18
C MET A 50 10.59 5.26 -12.46
N ARG A 51 9.31 5.65 -12.60
CA ARG A 51 8.51 5.42 -13.82
C ARG A 51 8.49 3.93 -14.22
N THR A 52 8.36 3.05 -13.23
CA THR A 52 8.40 1.60 -13.41
C THR A 52 7.00 1.01 -13.30
N GLU A 53 6.68 0.08 -14.19
CA GLU A 53 5.47 -0.73 -14.10
C GLU A 53 5.76 -2.04 -13.38
N ILE A 54 4.94 -2.39 -12.40
CA ILE A 54 4.98 -3.65 -11.67
C ILE A 54 3.63 -4.33 -11.88
N VAL A 55 3.63 -5.44 -12.61
CA VAL A 55 2.44 -6.11 -13.10
C VAL A 55 2.45 -7.57 -12.64
N GLY A 56 1.51 -7.93 -11.79
CA GLY A 56 1.27 -9.33 -11.45
C GLY A 56 0.39 -10.04 -12.48
N ASP A 57 -0.03 -11.26 -12.16
CA ASP A 57 -0.94 -12.05 -12.98
C ASP A 57 -2.38 -12.07 -12.43
N GLY A 58 -2.66 -11.32 -11.36
CA GLY A 58 -3.96 -11.24 -10.69
C GLY A 58 -4.31 -12.49 -9.88
N LYS A 59 -3.37 -13.42 -9.68
CA LYS A 59 -3.59 -14.70 -9.00
C LYS A 59 -3.01 -14.74 -7.58
N GLY A 60 -3.38 -15.81 -6.87
CA GLY A 60 -3.30 -15.98 -5.42
C GLY A 60 -1.99 -15.55 -4.76
N GLY A 61 -2.13 -14.81 -3.66
CA GLY A 61 -1.09 -14.37 -2.73
C GLY A 61 -0.08 -13.37 -3.28
N SER A 62 -0.23 -12.93 -4.54
CA SER A 62 0.70 -12.02 -5.21
C SER A 62 0.85 -10.67 -4.48
N LYS A 63 2.09 -10.19 -4.40
CA LYS A 63 2.45 -8.92 -3.79
C LYS A 63 3.17 -8.03 -4.81
N GLY A 64 2.72 -6.80 -5.00
CA GLY A 64 3.42 -5.83 -5.84
C GLY A 64 4.79 -5.50 -5.24
N VAL A 65 4.79 -4.96 -4.02
CA VAL A 65 6.02 -4.59 -3.30
C VAL A 65 5.99 -5.13 -1.87
N TYR A 66 7.05 -5.84 -1.49
CA TYR A 66 7.23 -6.42 -0.16
C TYR A 66 8.55 -5.97 0.47
N ILE A 67 8.45 -5.22 1.56
CA ILE A 67 9.59 -4.61 2.26
C ILE A 67 9.67 -5.19 3.67
N SER A 68 10.72 -5.95 3.94
CA SER A 68 11.05 -6.52 5.26
C SER A 68 12.37 -6.00 5.84
N GLY A 69 12.93 -4.96 5.23
CA GLY A 69 14.15 -4.26 5.61
C GLY A 69 14.53 -3.22 4.55
N GLY A 70 15.55 -2.41 4.84
CA GLY A 70 16.08 -1.43 3.89
C GLY A 70 15.25 -0.16 3.69
N ALA A 71 15.60 0.59 2.65
CA ALA A 71 14.98 1.85 2.25
C ALA A 71 14.54 1.79 0.78
N VAL A 72 13.28 2.12 0.54
CA VAL A 72 12.67 2.07 -0.80
C VAL A 72 12.08 3.42 -1.19
N MET A 73 12.42 3.89 -2.39
CA MET A 73 11.81 5.04 -3.05
C MET A 73 11.11 4.58 -4.33
N LEU A 74 9.81 4.88 -4.43
CA LEU A 74 9.01 4.64 -5.62
C LEU A 74 8.49 5.98 -6.15
N SER A 75 8.81 6.34 -7.38
CA SER A 75 8.41 7.62 -7.97
C SER A 75 7.76 7.41 -9.34
N GLY A 76 6.47 7.72 -9.48
CA GLY A 76 5.70 7.44 -10.69
C GLY A 76 5.62 5.94 -11.01
N VAL A 77 5.53 5.10 -9.99
CA VAL A 77 5.47 3.64 -10.15
C VAL A 77 4.01 3.20 -10.20
N ASN A 78 3.68 2.30 -11.13
CA ASN A 78 2.35 1.75 -11.29
C ASN A 78 2.35 0.27 -10.91
N ILE A 79 1.57 -0.08 -9.89
CA ILE A 79 1.41 -1.47 -9.42
C ILE A 79 0.01 -1.94 -9.82
N SER A 80 -0.09 -3.06 -10.53
CA SER A 80 -1.38 -3.58 -11.00
C SER A 80 -1.42 -5.10 -11.07
N LYS A 81 -2.64 -5.66 -11.16
CA LYS A 81 -2.89 -7.11 -11.23
C LYS A 81 -2.25 -7.87 -10.07
N VAL A 82 -2.35 -7.33 -8.86
CA VAL A 82 -1.86 -7.98 -7.64
C VAL A 82 -2.98 -8.17 -6.64
N GLU A 83 -2.88 -9.23 -5.84
CA GLU A 83 -3.82 -9.44 -4.73
C GLU A 83 -3.55 -8.42 -3.61
N LYS A 84 -2.26 -8.19 -3.30
CA LYS A 84 -1.78 -7.28 -2.27
C LYS A 84 -0.87 -6.23 -2.91
N GLY A 85 -1.17 -4.95 -2.73
CA GLY A 85 -0.40 -3.86 -3.36
C GLY A 85 1.01 -3.72 -2.79
N VAL A 86 1.10 -3.11 -1.61
CA VAL A 86 2.36 -2.79 -0.91
C VAL A 86 2.30 -3.28 0.53
N SER A 87 3.37 -3.95 0.98
CA SER A 87 3.48 -4.45 2.35
C SER A 87 4.82 -4.07 2.96
N VAL A 88 4.80 -3.25 4.01
CA VAL A 88 5.99 -2.81 4.75
C VAL A 88 5.96 -3.42 6.15
N SER A 89 6.81 -4.43 6.40
CA SER A 89 6.94 -5.06 7.72
C SER A 89 8.07 -4.48 8.56
N LYS A 90 9.17 -4.09 7.91
CA LYS A 90 10.30 -3.33 8.49
C LYS A 90 10.90 -2.41 7.43
N GLY A 91 11.68 -1.42 7.87
CA GLY A 91 12.32 -0.45 6.97
C GLY A 91 11.42 0.73 6.64
N THR A 92 11.77 1.45 5.58
CA THR A 92 11.08 2.68 5.18
C THR A 92 10.71 2.66 3.70
N LEU A 93 9.48 3.03 3.40
CA LEU A 93 9.01 3.31 2.05
C LEU A 93 8.69 4.80 1.88
N LYS A 94 9.14 5.39 0.77
CA LYS A 94 8.60 6.65 0.26
C LYS A 94 8.06 6.43 -1.15
N MET A 95 6.77 6.71 -1.36
CA MET A 95 6.10 6.56 -2.64
C MET A 95 5.50 7.91 -3.07
N LYS A 96 5.79 8.35 -4.29
CA LYS A 96 5.41 9.69 -4.77
C LYS A 96 5.17 9.76 -6.28
N GLY A 97 4.79 10.94 -6.75
CA GLY A 97 4.84 11.29 -8.18
C GLY A 97 3.73 10.64 -9.00
N ASN A 98 2.49 10.73 -8.53
CA ASN A 98 1.31 10.15 -9.19
C ASN A 98 1.40 8.64 -9.36
N SER A 99 2.05 7.97 -8.42
CA SER A 99 2.12 6.51 -8.41
C SER A 99 0.74 5.90 -8.18
N THR A 100 0.51 4.70 -8.70
CA THR A 100 -0.78 4.00 -8.57
C THR A 100 -0.60 2.61 -7.98
N ILE A 101 -1.57 2.20 -7.16
CA ILE A 101 -1.69 0.87 -6.60
C ILE A 101 -3.08 0.35 -6.92
N ILE A 102 -3.17 -0.65 -7.80
CA ILE A 102 -4.42 -1.32 -8.17
C ILE A 102 -4.33 -2.77 -7.69
N PHE A 103 -5.25 -3.15 -6.81
CA PHE A 103 -5.25 -4.45 -6.15
C PHE A 103 -6.64 -5.07 -6.10
N THR A 104 -6.71 -6.40 -6.00
CA THR A 104 -7.98 -7.15 -6.03
C THR A 104 -8.30 -7.90 -4.75
N GLY A 105 -7.32 -8.10 -3.85
CA GLY A 105 -7.49 -8.90 -2.64
C GLY A 105 -7.50 -8.09 -1.36
N ASP A 106 -6.78 -8.59 -0.35
CA ASP A 106 -6.92 -8.15 1.04
C ASP A 106 -6.67 -6.64 1.24
N TYR A 107 -5.57 -6.11 0.67
CA TYR A 107 -5.17 -4.73 0.91
C TYR A 107 -4.35 -4.07 -0.19
N GLY A 108 -4.54 -2.76 -0.31
CA GLY A 108 -3.71 -1.90 -1.16
C GLY A 108 -2.38 -1.60 -0.49
N VAL A 109 -2.40 -1.16 0.76
CA VAL A 109 -1.21 -0.88 1.57
C VAL A 109 -1.34 -1.50 2.95
N LYS A 110 -0.30 -2.17 3.43
CA LYS A 110 -0.20 -2.63 4.82
C LYS A 110 1.14 -2.27 5.42
N VAL A 111 1.12 -1.46 6.48
CA VAL A 111 2.30 -1.13 7.31
C VAL A 111 2.17 -1.89 8.62
N ARG A 112 3.14 -2.74 8.95
CA ARG A 112 3.17 -3.54 10.20
C ARG A 112 4.19 -2.97 11.18
N SER A 113 4.24 -3.54 12.38
CA SER A 113 4.89 -2.99 13.59
C SER A 113 6.32 -2.46 13.44
N GLY A 114 7.11 -2.95 12.48
CA GLY A 114 8.47 -2.45 12.23
C GLY A 114 8.61 -1.41 11.12
N GLY A 115 7.55 -1.15 10.36
CA GLY A 115 7.58 -0.36 9.12
C GLY A 115 7.20 1.11 9.29
N ASN A 116 7.76 1.93 8.41
CA ASN A 116 7.34 3.31 8.17
C ASN A 116 7.03 3.51 6.68
N ALA A 117 6.00 4.28 6.37
CA ALA A 117 5.70 4.63 4.98
C ALA A 117 5.24 6.07 4.82
N LEU A 118 5.65 6.69 3.71
CA LEU A 118 5.29 8.05 3.32
C LEU A 118 4.77 8.05 1.89
N PHE A 119 3.52 8.48 1.69
CA PHE A 119 2.86 8.54 0.39
C PHE A 119 2.52 9.99 0.03
N TYR A 120 2.87 10.42 -1.17
CA TYR A 120 2.65 11.78 -1.68
C TYR A 120 2.05 11.76 -3.09
N GLY A 121 0.77 12.11 -3.22
CA GLY A 121 0.08 12.08 -4.52
C GLY A 121 -0.01 10.66 -5.07
N VAL A 122 -0.61 9.75 -4.29
CA VAL A 122 -0.72 8.32 -4.65
C VAL A 122 -2.19 7.92 -4.71
N SER A 123 -2.54 7.15 -5.74
CA SER A 123 -3.88 6.56 -5.87
C SER A 123 -3.84 5.09 -5.48
N ILE A 124 -4.76 4.68 -4.61
CA ILE A 124 -4.93 3.31 -4.13
C ILE A 124 -6.35 2.88 -4.50
N THR A 125 -6.47 1.94 -5.43
CA THR A 125 -7.76 1.48 -5.95
C THR A 125 -7.91 -0.02 -5.75
N GLY A 126 -8.93 -0.40 -4.98
CA GLY A 126 -9.35 -1.78 -4.79
C GLY A 126 -10.54 -2.15 -5.68
N SER A 127 -10.91 -3.42 -5.65
CA SER A 127 -12.11 -3.91 -6.36
C SER A 127 -12.96 -4.91 -5.57
N GLY A 128 -12.65 -5.17 -4.29
CA GLY A 128 -13.35 -6.18 -3.49
C GLY A 128 -14.15 -5.60 -2.33
N ASP A 129 -15.34 -6.13 -2.08
CA ASP A 129 -16.21 -5.67 -0.97
C ASP A 129 -15.63 -5.94 0.43
N LYS A 130 -14.68 -6.87 0.51
CA LYS A 130 -13.92 -7.17 1.74
C LYS A 130 -12.50 -6.59 1.72
N SER A 131 -12.14 -5.86 0.66
CA SER A 131 -10.82 -5.27 0.51
C SER A 131 -10.66 -4.05 1.43
N THR A 132 -9.44 -3.85 1.94
CA THR A 132 -9.09 -2.67 2.73
C THR A 132 -8.10 -1.80 1.96
N GLY A 133 -8.36 -0.51 1.80
CA GLY A 133 -7.41 0.38 1.12
C GLY A 133 -6.06 0.41 1.84
N VAL A 134 -6.09 0.73 3.13
CA VAL A 134 -4.90 0.88 3.97
C VAL A 134 -5.09 0.17 5.31
N VAL A 135 -4.12 -0.66 5.69
CA VAL A 135 -4.00 -1.24 7.03
C VAL A 135 -2.77 -0.66 7.72
N MET A 136 -2.98 0.01 8.84
CA MET A 136 -1.94 0.63 9.67
C MET A 136 -1.85 -0.05 11.04
N ASP A 137 -0.90 -0.99 11.15
CA ASP A 137 -0.49 -1.66 12.39
C ASP A 137 1.02 -1.41 12.62
N GLY A 138 1.53 -0.29 12.12
CA GLY A 138 2.96 0.04 12.06
C GLY A 138 3.41 1.12 13.01
N LYS A 139 4.58 1.71 12.74
CA LYS A 139 5.10 2.84 13.52
C LYS A 139 4.53 4.16 13.03
N MET A 140 4.71 4.43 11.74
CA MET A 140 4.27 5.66 11.10
C MET A 140 3.75 5.41 9.68
N LEU A 141 2.64 6.04 9.36
CA LEU A 141 2.14 6.18 8.00
C LEU A 141 1.75 7.64 7.77
N MET A 142 2.41 8.30 6.83
CA MET A 142 2.04 9.62 6.35
C MET A 142 1.47 9.51 4.93
N MET A 143 0.28 10.07 4.73
CA MET A 143 -0.40 10.14 3.45
C MET A 143 -0.72 11.60 3.15
N SER A 144 -0.18 12.13 2.05
CA SER A 144 -0.46 13.49 1.59
C SER A 144 -1.03 13.45 0.17
N ASP A 145 -2.20 14.04 -0.04
CA ASP A 145 -2.93 13.98 -1.33
C ASP A 145 -3.09 12.53 -1.85
N VAL A 146 -3.46 11.62 -0.94
CA VAL A 146 -3.71 10.21 -1.28
C VAL A 146 -5.20 10.02 -1.53
N ARG A 147 -5.53 9.28 -2.60
CA ARG A 147 -6.91 8.92 -2.96
C ARG A 147 -7.08 7.42 -2.80
N ILE A 148 -8.03 7.02 -1.96
CA ILE A 148 -8.41 5.62 -1.76
C ILE A 148 -9.80 5.43 -2.35
N SER A 149 -9.99 4.44 -3.23
CA SER A 149 -11.28 4.18 -3.88
C SER A 149 -11.52 2.70 -4.19
N GLY A 150 -12.79 2.35 -4.45
CA GLY A 150 -13.18 0.99 -4.87
C GLY A 150 -13.10 -0.09 -3.80
N VAL A 151 -12.84 0.29 -2.55
CA VAL A 151 -12.61 -0.64 -1.43
C VAL A 151 -13.85 -0.86 -0.57
N GLY A 152 -13.88 -2.01 0.11
CA GLY A 152 -14.88 -2.28 1.14
C GLY A 152 -14.68 -1.41 2.37
N MET A 153 -13.46 -1.36 2.88
CA MET A 153 -13.04 -0.51 4.00
C MET A 153 -11.93 0.43 3.55
N GLY A 154 -12.02 1.71 3.91
CA GLY A 154 -11.03 2.71 3.51
C GLY A 154 -9.68 2.51 4.22
N VAL A 155 -9.67 2.77 5.53
CA VAL A 155 -8.48 2.70 6.38
C VAL A 155 -8.79 1.95 7.67
N ASP A 156 -7.96 0.98 8.03
CA ASP A 156 -7.98 0.32 9.34
C ASP A 156 -6.68 0.60 10.10
N ALA A 157 -6.78 1.39 11.16
CA ALA A 157 -5.67 1.79 12.01
C ALA A 157 -5.80 1.16 13.39
N THR A 158 -4.87 0.25 13.71
CA THR A 158 -4.83 -0.47 14.98
C THR A 158 -3.71 0.01 15.89
N LYS A 159 -2.63 0.58 15.33
CA LYS A 159 -1.45 1.05 16.08
C LYS A 159 -0.71 2.17 15.35
N GLY A 160 0.17 2.83 16.11
CA GLY A 160 1.14 3.80 15.58
C GLY A 160 0.54 5.16 15.26
N ASN A 161 1.28 5.91 14.44
CA ASN A 161 0.94 7.28 14.07
C ASN A 161 0.50 7.32 12.61
N LEU A 162 -0.77 7.62 12.37
CA LEU A 162 -1.33 7.89 11.05
C LEU A 162 -1.47 9.40 10.84
N VAL A 163 -0.97 9.92 9.73
CA VAL A 163 -1.24 11.31 9.32
C VAL A 163 -1.79 11.27 7.91
N MET A 164 -2.99 11.83 7.70
CA MET A 164 -3.58 12.01 6.40
C MET A 164 -3.87 13.49 6.15
N HIS A 165 -3.17 14.08 5.19
CA HIS A 165 -3.26 15.49 4.82
C HIS A 165 -3.74 15.60 3.38
N LYS A 166 -4.91 16.20 3.14
CA LYS A 166 -5.57 16.24 1.83
C LYS A 166 -5.92 14.84 1.29
N GLY A 167 -6.61 14.81 0.16
CA GLY A 167 -7.03 13.59 -0.51
C GLY A 167 -8.37 13.07 -0.05
N SER A 168 -8.67 11.81 -0.36
CA SER A 168 -10.00 11.24 -0.19
C SER A 168 -9.97 9.76 0.18
N VAL A 169 -10.99 9.34 0.92
CA VAL A 169 -11.30 7.95 1.24
C VAL A 169 -12.71 7.65 0.78
N GLU A 170 -12.84 6.89 -0.30
CA GLU A 170 -14.11 6.37 -0.79
C GLU A 170 -14.23 4.89 -0.46
N PHE A 171 -15.37 4.49 0.11
CA PHE A 171 -15.59 3.13 0.57
C PHE A 171 -17.04 2.67 0.34
N LYS A 172 -17.23 1.36 0.23
CA LYS A 172 -18.54 0.73 -0.06
C LYS A 172 -19.13 -0.06 1.09
N GLY A 173 -18.28 -0.51 2.02
CA GLY A 173 -18.66 -1.34 3.14
C GLY A 173 -19.06 -0.54 4.37
N ASN A 174 -18.84 -1.14 5.54
CA ASN A 174 -19.36 -0.60 6.81
C ASN A 174 -18.60 0.64 7.29
N TYR A 175 -17.28 0.72 7.05
CA TYR A 175 -16.43 1.76 7.65
C TYR A 175 -15.52 2.42 6.63
N GLY A 176 -15.46 3.75 6.67
CA GLY A 176 -14.47 4.52 5.93
C GLY A 176 -13.12 4.46 6.63
N VAL A 177 -13.09 4.82 7.91
CA VAL A 177 -11.91 4.73 8.77
C VAL A 177 -12.29 4.01 10.08
N THR A 178 -11.53 2.99 10.47
CA THR A 178 -11.57 2.40 11.80
C THR A 178 -10.29 2.72 12.56
N MET A 179 -10.45 3.13 13.82
CA MET A 179 -9.34 3.41 14.74
C MET A 179 -9.54 2.64 16.03
N SER A 180 -8.85 1.52 16.19
CA SER A 180 -8.90 0.71 17.43
C SER A 180 -7.70 0.94 18.35
N GLY A 181 -6.68 1.65 17.89
CA GLY A 181 -5.51 2.03 18.68
C GLY A 181 -4.63 3.05 17.98
N GLY A 182 -3.63 3.57 18.70
CA GLY A 182 -2.70 4.59 18.18
C GLY A 182 -3.35 5.97 18.03
N GLN A 183 -2.70 6.81 17.24
CA GLN A 183 -3.13 8.20 17.00
C GLN A 183 -3.21 8.48 15.51
N ALA A 184 -4.23 9.22 15.10
CA ALA A 184 -4.38 9.70 13.74
C ALA A 184 -4.69 11.20 13.72
N LEU A 185 -4.08 11.88 12.76
CA LEU A 185 -4.38 13.26 12.40
C LEU A 185 -4.90 13.28 10.97
N PHE A 186 -6.12 13.76 10.79
CA PHE A 186 -6.71 14.03 9.48
C PHE A 186 -6.80 15.53 9.29
N TYR A 187 -6.41 16.05 8.13
CA TYR A 187 -6.55 17.48 7.81
C TYR A 187 -6.85 17.67 6.33
N GLY A 188 -8.01 18.24 6.01
CA GLY A 188 -8.46 18.44 4.63
C GLY A 188 -8.78 17.15 3.88
N VAL A 189 -9.18 16.09 4.58
CA VAL A 189 -9.50 14.77 4.02
C VAL A 189 -11.01 14.63 3.84
N SER A 190 -11.47 14.20 2.66
CA SER A 190 -12.85 13.77 2.47
C SER A 190 -13.01 12.27 2.72
N ILE A 191 -14.08 11.88 3.41
CA ILE A 191 -14.45 10.48 3.62
C ILE A 191 -15.88 10.31 3.11
N THR A 192 -16.09 9.44 2.13
CA THR A 192 -17.38 9.29 1.44
C THR A 192 -17.73 7.82 1.31
N GLY A 193 -18.85 7.43 1.93
CA GLY A 193 -19.41 6.09 1.86
C GLY A 193 -20.62 6.05 0.93
N SER A 194 -20.85 4.91 0.27
CA SER A 194 -22.03 4.71 -0.60
C SER A 194 -23.25 4.11 0.12
N GLY A 195 -23.12 3.69 1.39
CA GLY A 195 -24.17 2.99 2.13
C GLY A 195 -24.91 3.89 3.13
N ASP A 196 -26.23 3.77 3.17
CA ASP A 196 -27.14 4.45 4.12
C ASP A 196 -26.90 4.07 5.59
N LYS A 197 -26.29 2.90 5.82
CA LYS A 197 -25.90 2.38 7.16
C LYS A 197 -24.39 2.43 7.42
N SER A 198 -23.64 3.07 6.54
CA SER A 198 -22.18 3.13 6.66
C SER A 198 -21.72 4.16 7.71
N THR A 199 -20.58 3.90 8.34
CA THR A 199 -19.95 4.82 9.29
C THR A 199 -18.70 5.42 8.64
N GLY A 200 -18.65 6.74 8.50
CA GLY A 200 -17.49 7.43 7.92
C GLY A 200 -16.21 7.18 8.73
N MET A 201 -16.26 7.44 10.03
CA MET A 201 -15.14 7.21 10.95
C MET A 201 -15.63 6.59 12.27
N TYR A 202 -15.02 5.47 12.64
CA TYR A 202 -15.21 4.80 13.94
C TYR A 202 -13.92 4.92 14.75
N VAL A 203 -14.02 5.47 15.97
CA VAL A 203 -12.90 5.58 16.92
C VAL A 203 -13.24 4.78 18.17
N GLY A 204 -12.56 3.64 18.35
CA GLY A 204 -12.69 2.76 19.50
C GLY A 204 -11.93 3.26 20.72
N SER A 205 -12.10 2.59 21.86
CA SER A 205 -11.69 3.06 23.19
C SER A 205 -10.20 3.38 23.37
N SER A 206 -9.33 2.78 22.56
CA SER A 206 -7.88 3.00 22.63
C SER A 206 -7.32 3.83 21.46
N GLY A 207 -8.18 4.22 20.50
CA GLY A 207 -7.80 5.05 19.36
C GLY A 207 -7.99 6.54 19.65
N LYS A 208 -7.14 7.38 19.07
CA LYS A 208 -7.29 8.84 19.12
C LYS A 208 -7.28 9.43 17.72
N ALA A 209 -8.37 10.08 17.31
CA ALA A 209 -8.43 10.83 16.07
C ALA A 209 -8.46 12.34 16.36
N ILE A 210 -7.71 13.11 15.58
CA ILE A 210 -7.76 14.58 15.52
C ILE A 210 -8.14 14.95 14.08
N LEU A 211 -9.14 15.81 13.91
CA LEU A 211 -9.71 16.23 12.63
C LEU A 211 -9.54 17.74 12.42
#